data_AF-A0A438ACT5-F1
#
_entry.id   AF-A0A438ACT5-F1
#
_cell.length_a   1.000
_cell.length_b   1.000
_cell.length_c   1.000
_cell.angle_alpha   90.00
_cell.angle_beta   90.00
_cell.angle_gamma   90.00
#
_symmetry.space_group_name_H-M   'P 1'
#
loop_
_entity.id
_entity.type
_entity.pdbx_description
1 polymer ?
#
loop_
_entity_poly.entity_id
_entity_poly.type
_entity_poly.pdbx_seq_one_letter_code
_entity_poly.pdbx_strand_id
1 'polypeptide(L)'
;MTPSSTEKNRPKGGPTRRFPPVAYSDAQVSVPYGVDSYAADMAEYCRQMGDAVLPVSNSHYRAEVRNAPEAGRYEVCRLGDGFFIRFAEMTYPEPRSAHFRSPDSLHIYLASSGDGEYLPNGGTPLSFEAPSAVLIIEPAGAPPAEVTLVGSMRYIYIVMHFDALRALYADKVHDLPALLQDVLEGGAHSTNGWALPLSAELLRCLGDVQTCPLEGHRRCLFLKSKTIEIFCHALEAFDKSDCLQSTRFTKSMARGVLKARRFLEQNFISPPSLEELAAEAGVSRSTLCTGFRQILGQSVYDYIRDLRMQRALLLLTERDDPLIQIAYAVGYIRPSSFSAAVQRHFGATPSELRQRSRSSSA
;
A
#
# COMPACT_ATOMS: atom_id res chain seq x y z
N MET A 1 10.35 56.20 -38.13
CA MET A 1 9.48 55.84 -37.00
C MET A 1 9.26 54.34 -37.04
N THR A 2 10.10 53.61 -36.33
CA THR A 2 10.13 52.15 -36.25
C THR A 2 9.93 51.78 -34.77
N PRO A 3 8.99 50.88 -34.43
CA PRO A 3 8.66 50.62 -33.04
C PRO A 3 9.65 49.63 -32.40
N SER A 4 9.93 49.93 -31.13
CA SER A 4 10.66 49.17 -30.12
C SER A 4 10.28 47.69 -30.09
N SER A 5 11.27 46.81 -30.28
CA SER A 5 11.21 45.38 -29.95
C SER A 5 11.76 45.17 -28.54
N THR A 6 10.89 45.29 -27.54
CA THR A 6 11.14 44.73 -26.19
C THR A 6 10.39 43.41 -26.10
N GLU A 7 11.03 42.35 -26.58
CA GLU A 7 10.55 40.98 -26.43
C GLU A 7 10.74 40.57 -24.97
N LYS A 8 9.66 40.68 -24.19
CA LYS A 8 9.57 40.19 -22.81
C LYS A 8 9.79 38.68 -22.82
N ASN A 9 10.95 38.29 -22.29
CA ASN A 9 11.27 36.94 -21.86
C ASN A 9 10.20 36.48 -20.84
N ARG A 10 9.20 35.71 -21.29
CA ARG A 10 8.28 34.98 -20.40
C ARG A 10 9.09 33.85 -19.74
N PRO A 11 9.08 33.71 -18.40
CA PRO A 11 9.69 32.55 -17.78
C PRO A 11 8.93 31.29 -18.25
N LYS A 12 9.68 30.31 -18.77
CA LYS A 12 9.17 28.95 -19.04
C LYS A 12 8.55 28.44 -17.73
N GLY A 13 7.27 28.08 -17.79
CA GLY A 13 6.49 27.68 -16.61
C GLY A 13 7.20 26.59 -15.82
N GLY A 14 7.40 26.84 -14.53
CA GLY A 14 7.87 25.81 -13.60
C GLY A 14 6.90 24.63 -13.54
N PRO A 15 7.34 23.49 -12.97
CA PRO A 15 6.51 22.29 -12.90
C PRO A 15 5.18 22.59 -12.22
N THR A 16 4.07 22.26 -12.89
CA THR A 16 2.71 22.46 -12.40
C THR A 16 2.42 21.48 -11.26
N ARG A 17 2.35 21.99 -10.02
CA ARG A 17 1.88 21.22 -8.86
C ARG A 17 0.43 20.78 -9.06
N ARG A 18 0.10 19.56 -8.63
CA ARG A 18 -1.28 19.03 -8.66
C ARG A 18 -2.14 19.62 -7.56
N PHE A 19 -1.56 19.87 -6.39
CA PHE A 19 -2.24 20.49 -5.26
C PHE A 19 -1.82 21.95 -5.14
N PRO A 20 -2.75 22.88 -4.86
CA PRO A 20 -2.35 24.23 -4.49
C PRO A 20 -1.45 24.16 -3.24
N PRO A 21 -0.52 25.10 -3.06
CA PRO A 21 0.24 25.20 -1.82
C PRO A 21 -0.76 25.29 -0.66
N VAL A 22 -0.84 24.23 0.14
CA VAL A 22 -1.70 24.22 1.33
C VAL A 22 -1.05 25.17 2.34
N ALA A 23 -1.86 25.93 3.09
CA ALA A 23 -1.31 26.78 4.15
C ALA A 23 -0.39 25.94 5.04
N TYR A 24 0.85 26.41 5.22
CA TYR A 24 1.92 25.68 5.91
C TYR A 24 1.41 25.05 7.20
N SER A 25 1.43 23.72 7.24
CA SER A 25 1.34 22.97 8.47
C SER A 25 2.74 22.92 9.08
N ASP A 26 2.91 23.35 10.33
CA ASP A 26 4.16 23.17 11.08
C ASP A 26 4.45 21.68 11.39
N ALA A 27 3.62 20.75 10.89
CA ALA A 27 3.83 19.32 11.02
C ALA A 27 5.10 18.88 10.27
N GLN A 28 6.16 18.66 11.05
CA GLN A 28 7.37 17.96 10.62
C GLN A 28 7.22 16.48 10.96
N VAL A 29 7.29 15.64 9.94
CA VAL A 29 7.39 14.18 10.09
C VAL A 29 8.86 13.82 9.83
N SER A 30 9.57 13.56 10.92
CA SER A 30 10.94 13.03 10.85
C SER A 30 10.91 11.53 11.07
N VAL A 31 11.65 10.78 10.26
CA VAL A 31 11.96 9.38 10.50
C VAL A 31 13.39 9.33 11.05
N PRO A 32 13.59 9.38 12.38
CA PRO A 32 14.92 9.42 12.96
C PRO A 32 15.65 8.08 12.76
N TYR A 33 16.96 8.13 12.52
CA TYR A 33 17.87 6.99 12.66
C TYR A 33 18.39 6.95 14.10
N GLY A 34 18.17 5.85 14.81
CA GLY A 34 18.58 5.70 16.20
C GLY A 34 18.94 4.25 16.51
N VAL A 35 20.19 3.86 16.25
CA VAL A 35 20.70 2.48 16.45
C VAL A 35 20.50 1.99 17.89
N ASP A 36 20.51 2.91 18.87
CA ASP A 36 20.45 2.55 20.30
C ASP A 36 19.07 2.78 20.97
N SER A 37 18.11 3.42 20.28
CA SER A 37 16.78 3.75 20.84
C SER A 37 15.60 3.55 19.86
N TYR A 38 15.82 2.93 18.70
CA TYR A 38 14.82 2.88 17.62
C TYR A 38 13.44 2.38 18.05
N ALA A 39 13.36 1.46 19.03
CA ALA A 39 12.07 0.98 19.54
C ALA A 39 11.30 2.07 20.30
N ALA A 40 11.99 2.88 21.11
CA ALA A 40 11.40 4.02 21.81
C ALA A 40 11.04 5.13 20.81
N ASP A 41 11.89 5.36 19.81
CA ASP A 41 11.64 6.33 18.74
C ASP A 41 10.47 5.90 17.85
N MET A 42 10.28 4.60 17.61
CA MET A 42 9.12 4.07 16.86
C MET A 42 7.83 4.12 17.65
N ALA A 43 7.87 3.85 18.96
CA ALA A 43 6.72 4.05 19.82
C ALA A 43 6.33 5.54 19.89
N GLU A 44 7.32 6.43 20.02
CA GLU A 44 7.12 7.88 20.01
C GLU A 44 6.62 8.39 18.66
N TYR A 45 7.22 7.93 17.55
CA TYR A 45 6.76 8.19 16.19
C TYR A 45 5.31 7.74 15.99
N CYS A 46 4.93 6.56 16.51
CA CYS A 46 3.53 6.11 16.47
C CYS A 46 2.62 6.98 17.34
N ARG A 47 3.09 7.45 18.51
CA ARG A 47 2.32 8.35 19.41
C ARG A 47 2.11 9.72 18.79
N GLN A 48 3.09 10.25 18.08
CA GLN A 48 2.96 11.52 17.34
C GLN A 48 1.92 11.43 16.22
N MET A 49 1.68 10.24 15.68
CA MET A 49 0.78 10.02 14.56
C MET A 49 -0.59 9.43 14.92
N GLY A 50 -0.85 9.08 16.20
CA GLY A 50 -2.13 8.50 16.58
C GLY A 50 -2.44 8.56 18.07
N ASP A 51 -3.74 8.55 18.38
CA ASP A 51 -4.27 8.78 19.72
C ASP A 51 -4.08 7.56 20.65
N ALA A 52 -3.99 6.36 20.07
CA ALA A 52 -3.79 5.11 20.80
C ALA A 52 -2.77 4.22 20.09
N VAL A 53 -1.66 3.89 20.76
CA VAL A 53 -0.61 2.99 20.26
C VAL A 53 -0.63 1.68 21.04
N LEU A 54 -0.75 0.57 20.33
CA LEU A 54 -0.74 -0.78 20.86
C LEU A 54 0.58 -1.47 20.47
N PRO A 55 1.47 -1.76 21.43
CA PRO A 55 2.64 -2.59 21.16
C PRO A 55 2.17 -4.04 20.95
N VAL A 56 2.36 -4.56 19.74
CA VAL A 56 2.08 -5.98 19.41
C VAL A 56 3.28 -6.85 19.80
N SER A 57 4.49 -6.31 19.64
CA SER A 57 5.76 -6.85 20.14
C SER A 57 6.83 -5.75 20.18
N ASN A 58 8.05 -6.06 20.62
CA ASN A 58 9.17 -5.10 20.68
C ASN A 58 9.53 -4.47 19.32
N SER A 59 9.10 -5.07 18.21
CA SER A 59 9.39 -4.62 16.84
C SER A 59 8.13 -4.40 16.01
N HIS A 60 6.94 -4.36 16.60
CA HIS A 60 5.68 -4.27 15.85
C HIS A 60 4.65 -3.49 16.65
N TYR A 61 4.16 -2.41 16.05
CA TYR A 61 3.24 -1.46 16.65
C TYR A 61 2.03 -1.27 15.76
N ARG A 62 0.86 -1.03 16.38
CA ARG A 62 -0.34 -0.58 15.69
C ARG A 62 -0.83 0.69 16.35
N ALA A 63 -1.28 1.64 15.55
CA ALA A 63 -1.83 2.90 16.03
C ALA A 63 -3.16 3.19 15.35
N GLU A 64 -4.08 3.80 16.08
CA GLU A 64 -5.35 4.30 15.55
C GLU A 64 -5.47 5.80 15.77
N VAL A 65 -6.00 6.48 14.76
CA VAL A 65 -6.32 7.91 14.80
C VAL A 65 -7.83 8.01 14.72
N ARG A 66 -8.47 8.48 15.79
CA ARG A 66 -9.94 8.53 15.90
C ARG A 66 -10.46 9.95 16.08
N ASN A 67 -9.67 10.84 16.70
CA ASN A 67 -10.11 12.16 17.12
C ASN A 67 -9.42 13.31 16.36
N ALA A 68 -9.05 13.08 15.10
CA ALA A 68 -8.52 14.10 14.21
C ALA A 68 -9.35 14.17 12.91
N PRO A 69 -9.27 15.29 12.16
CA PRO A 69 -9.93 15.41 10.85
C PRO A 69 -9.50 14.29 9.90
N GLU A 70 -8.25 13.86 10.01
CA GLU A 70 -7.76 12.61 9.48
C GLU A 70 -8.01 11.45 10.44
N ALA A 71 -8.55 10.35 9.93
CA ALA A 71 -8.88 9.18 10.74
C ALA A 71 -8.48 7.89 10.03
N GLY A 72 -8.12 6.88 10.82
CA GLY A 72 -7.70 5.59 10.29
C GLY A 72 -6.72 4.86 11.20
N ARG A 73 -5.91 4.00 10.60
CA ARG A 73 -4.96 3.15 11.32
C ARG A 73 -3.63 3.06 10.61
N TYR A 74 -2.60 2.85 11.40
CA TYR A 74 -1.25 2.52 10.95
C TYR A 74 -0.75 1.26 11.64
N GLU A 75 0.08 0.51 10.92
CA GLU A 75 0.82 -0.63 11.43
C GLU A 75 2.28 -0.48 11.03
N VAL A 76 3.20 -0.57 11.99
CA VAL A 76 4.64 -0.42 11.75
C VAL A 76 5.36 -1.65 12.25
N CYS A 77 6.18 -2.26 11.40
CA CYS A 77 6.97 -3.45 11.74
C CYS A 77 8.45 -3.21 11.39
N ARG A 78 9.32 -3.38 12.37
CA ARG A 78 10.78 -3.24 12.24
C ARG A 78 11.39 -4.56 11.77
N LEU A 79 12.20 -4.51 10.71
CA LEU A 79 12.99 -5.63 10.23
C LEU A 79 14.31 -5.71 10.99
N GLY A 80 15.02 -4.58 11.05
CA GLY A 80 16.28 -4.36 11.75
C GLY A 80 16.51 -2.86 11.96
N ASP A 81 17.70 -2.47 12.38
CA ASP A 81 18.01 -1.05 12.64
C ASP A 81 17.99 -0.26 11.33
N GLY A 82 17.26 0.85 11.33
CA GLY A 82 17.05 1.66 10.14
C GLY A 82 16.28 0.98 9.01
N PHE A 83 15.59 -0.14 9.25
CA PHE A 83 14.79 -0.82 8.23
C PHE A 83 13.43 -1.25 8.75
N PHE A 84 12.36 -0.64 8.22
CA PHE A 84 11.00 -0.94 8.64
C PHE A 84 9.99 -0.81 7.49
N ILE A 85 8.84 -1.44 7.72
CA ILE A 85 7.65 -1.31 6.89
C ILE A 85 6.55 -0.64 7.70
N ARG A 86 5.84 0.28 7.05
CA ARG A 86 4.59 0.87 7.51
C ARG A 86 3.48 0.47 6.56
N PHE A 87 2.34 0.12 7.13
CA PHE A 87 1.07 0.00 6.44
C PHE A 87 0.12 1.05 6.99
N ALA A 88 -0.66 1.67 6.11
CA ALA A 88 -1.56 2.76 6.45
C ALA A 88 -2.90 2.60 5.76
N GLU A 89 -3.99 2.75 6.51
CA GLU A 89 -5.33 2.97 5.99
C GLU A 89 -5.90 4.23 6.62
N MET A 90 -5.89 5.32 5.87
CA MET A 90 -6.19 6.65 6.37
C MET A 90 -7.17 7.37 5.47
N THR A 91 -7.99 8.24 6.05
CA THR A 91 -8.83 9.17 5.28
C THR A 91 -8.42 10.59 5.60
N TYR A 92 -8.14 11.36 4.55
CA TYR A 92 -7.86 12.80 4.62
C TYR A 92 -8.99 13.54 3.88
N PRO A 93 -9.97 14.14 4.58
CA PRO A 93 -11.10 14.81 3.95
C PRO A 93 -10.69 15.98 3.05
N GLU A 94 -9.58 16.63 3.41
CA GLU A 94 -8.96 17.73 2.67
C GLU A 94 -7.48 17.43 2.42
N PRO A 95 -6.85 18.03 1.39
CA PRO A 95 -5.41 17.91 1.19
C PRO A 95 -4.61 18.32 2.43
N ARG A 96 -3.74 17.42 2.90
CA ARG A 96 -2.83 17.68 4.03
C ARG A 96 -1.40 17.60 3.55
N SER A 97 -0.64 18.67 3.77
CA SER A 97 0.82 18.70 3.55
C SER A 97 1.58 18.48 4.87
N ALA A 98 2.69 17.76 4.79
CA ALA A 98 3.68 17.65 5.86
C ALA A 98 5.09 17.70 5.28
N HIS A 99 6.06 18.14 6.09
CA HIS A 99 7.47 18.05 5.73
C HIS A 99 8.00 16.70 6.16
N PHE A 100 8.43 15.90 5.19
CA PHE A 100 9.02 14.60 5.40
C PHE A 100 10.54 14.71 5.37
N ARG A 101 11.20 14.21 6.41
CA ARG A 101 12.66 14.12 6.50
C ARG A 101 13.06 12.72 6.94
N SER A 102 13.97 12.12 6.19
CA SER A 102 14.60 10.84 6.48
C SER A 102 15.95 10.83 5.76
N PRO A 103 17.02 11.35 6.39
CA PRO A 103 18.32 11.42 5.75
C PRO A 103 18.93 10.02 5.61
N ASP A 104 19.76 9.87 4.58
CA ASP A 104 20.48 8.62 4.28
C ASP A 104 19.55 7.42 4.17
N SER A 105 18.48 7.55 3.40
CA SER A 105 17.53 6.46 3.23
C SER A 105 16.91 6.34 1.85
N LEU A 106 16.55 5.10 1.56
CA LEU A 106 15.75 4.65 0.44
C LEU A 106 14.32 4.38 0.91
N HIS A 107 13.36 4.80 0.12
CA HIS A 107 11.94 4.67 0.42
C HIS A 107 11.23 3.99 -0.73
N ILE A 108 10.32 3.07 -0.40
CA ILE A 108 9.40 2.46 -1.36
C ILE A 108 7.98 2.73 -0.90
N TYR A 109 7.23 3.46 -1.72
CA TYR A 109 5.81 3.72 -1.53
C TYR A 109 5.00 2.88 -2.51
N LEU A 110 3.99 2.17 -2.00
CA LEU A 110 3.13 1.32 -2.78
C LEU A 110 1.67 1.49 -2.35
N ALA A 111 0.83 2.04 -3.23
CA ALA A 111 -0.55 2.40 -2.89
C ALA A 111 -1.58 1.76 -3.81
N SER A 112 -2.72 1.42 -3.20
CA SER A 112 -3.91 0.89 -3.91
C SER A 112 -5.00 1.93 -4.05
N SER A 113 -5.01 2.94 -3.19
CA SER A 113 -5.99 4.02 -3.17
C SER A 113 -5.38 5.29 -2.63
N GLY A 114 -6.04 6.40 -2.97
CA GLY A 114 -5.65 7.72 -2.52
C GLY A 114 -4.79 8.46 -3.54
N ASP A 115 -4.73 9.77 -3.35
CA ASP A 115 -3.96 10.67 -4.18
C ASP A 115 -2.95 11.43 -3.32
N GLY A 116 -1.82 11.73 -3.91
CA GLY A 116 -0.82 12.55 -3.26
C GLY A 116 0.22 13.07 -4.22
N GLU A 117 1.08 13.92 -3.69
CA GLU A 117 2.20 14.52 -4.39
C GLU A 117 3.38 14.56 -3.43
N TYR A 118 4.55 14.18 -3.93
CA TYR A 118 5.82 14.29 -3.23
C TYR A 118 6.67 15.30 -3.96
N LEU A 119 7.05 16.36 -3.27
CA LEU A 119 7.82 17.44 -3.82
C LEU A 119 9.18 17.52 -3.13
N PRO A 120 10.24 17.02 -3.79
CA PRO A 120 11.59 17.26 -3.32
C PRO A 120 11.90 18.77 -3.42
N ASN A 121 12.62 19.31 -2.44
CA ASN A 121 12.99 20.73 -2.47
C ASN A 121 13.82 21.06 -3.72
N GLY A 122 13.36 22.02 -4.52
CA GLY A 122 14.01 22.41 -5.77
C GLY A 122 13.87 21.41 -6.92
N GLY A 123 13.12 20.31 -6.76
CA GLY A 123 12.90 19.31 -7.80
C GLY A 123 11.50 19.33 -8.42
N THR A 124 11.22 18.36 -9.29
CA THR A 124 9.90 18.19 -9.91
C THR A 124 8.97 17.39 -9.00
N PRO A 125 7.69 17.80 -8.86
CA PRO A 125 6.72 17.03 -8.10
C PRO A 125 6.51 15.64 -8.70
N LEU A 126 6.43 14.64 -7.82
CA LEU A 126 6.12 13.26 -8.14
C LEU A 126 4.70 12.93 -7.69
N SER A 127 3.85 12.53 -8.64
CA SER A 127 2.46 12.17 -8.34
C SER A 127 2.34 10.75 -7.78
N PHE A 128 1.59 10.60 -6.69
CA PHE A 128 1.26 9.34 -6.03
C PHE A 128 -0.10 8.77 -6.42
N GLU A 129 -0.73 9.29 -7.47
CA GLU A 129 -2.07 8.89 -7.91
C GLU A 129 -2.22 7.37 -8.02
N ALA A 130 -3.02 6.78 -7.14
CA ALA A 130 -3.12 5.33 -7.01
C ALA A 130 -3.85 4.65 -8.21
N PRO A 131 -3.59 3.36 -8.46
CA PRO A 131 -2.51 2.59 -7.82
C PRO A 131 -1.15 3.04 -8.34
N SER A 132 -0.16 3.05 -7.45
CA SER A 132 1.15 3.61 -7.72
C SER A 132 2.23 2.87 -6.93
N ALA A 133 3.40 2.77 -7.54
CA ALA A 133 4.64 2.34 -6.90
C ALA A 133 5.67 3.44 -7.14
N VAL A 134 6.38 3.84 -6.10
CA VAL A 134 7.37 4.90 -6.15
C VAL A 134 8.59 4.48 -5.35
N LEU A 135 9.78 4.79 -5.87
CA LEU A 135 11.04 4.72 -5.17
C LEU A 135 11.56 6.13 -4.94
N ILE A 136 12.04 6.43 -3.73
CA ILE A 136 12.60 7.75 -3.37
C ILE A 136 13.95 7.52 -2.70
N ILE A 137 14.94 8.31 -3.08
CA ILE A 137 16.27 8.33 -2.45
C ILE A 137 16.44 9.71 -1.82
N GLU A 138 16.69 9.73 -0.50
CA GLU A 138 16.94 10.94 0.28
C GLU A 138 18.36 10.87 0.88
N PRO A 139 19.35 11.57 0.30
CA PRO A 139 20.73 11.55 0.79
C PRO A 139 20.94 12.42 2.04
N ALA A 140 22.05 12.22 2.76
CA ALA A 140 22.48 13.07 3.87
C ALA A 140 22.37 14.57 3.55
N GLY A 141 21.85 15.34 4.52
CA GLY A 141 21.83 16.80 4.44
C GLY A 141 20.81 17.37 3.44
N ALA A 142 20.06 16.52 2.72
CA ALA A 142 18.98 16.98 1.88
C ALA A 142 17.92 17.74 2.71
N PRO A 143 17.38 18.85 2.17
CA PRO A 143 16.25 19.52 2.79
C PRO A 143 14.99 18.62 2.78
N PRO A 144 14.07 18.78 3.75
CA PRO A 144 12.84 18.01 3.80
C PRO A 144 12.02 18.16 2.52
N ALA A 145 11.40 17.07 2.08
CA ALA A 145 10.43 17.09 1.00
C ALA A 145 9.04 17.45 1.53
N GLU A 146 8.25 18.13 0.73
CA GLU A 146 6.83 18.32 1.04
C GLU A 146 6.03 17.12 0.51
N VAL A 147 5.17 16.54 1.35
CA VAL A 147 4.27 15.46 0.95
C VAL A 147 2.84 15.90 1.19
N THR A 148 2.04 15.92 0.13
CA THR A 148 0.60 16.20 0.20
C THR A 148 -0.19 14.92 -0.02
N LEU A 149 -1.13 14.61 0.87
CA LEU A 149 -2.03 13.44 0.76
C LEU A 149 -3.50 13.88 0.81
N VAL A 150 -4.37 13.19 0.09
CA VAL A 150 -5.83 13.46 0.10
C VAL A 150 -6.66 12.19 -0.15
N GLY A 151 -7.84 12.17 0.45
CA GLY A 151 -8.84 11.11 0.28
C GLY A 151 -8.51 9.86 1.09
N SER A 152 -9.09 8.73 0.67
CA SER A 152 -8.89 7.44 1.33
C SER A 152 -7.60 6.78 0.84
N MET A 153 -6.55 6.90 1.63
CA MET A 153 -5.22 6.36 1.40
C MET A 153 -5.14 4.92 1.92
N ARG A 154 -4.65 4.00 1.08
CA ARG A 154 -4.26 2.65 1.50
C ARG A 154 -2.94 2.27 0.86
N TYR A 155 -1.88 2.32 1.66
CA TYR A 155 -0.51 2.20 1.18
C TYR A 155 0.41 1.43 2.14
N ILE A 156 1.47 0.89 1.56
CA ILE A 156 2.67 0.44 2.23
C ILE A 156 3.75 1.48 1.99
N TYR A 157 4.54 1.75 3.03
CA TYR A 157 5.71 2.60 2.96
C TYR A 157 6.87 1.90 3.64
N ILE A 158 7.90 1.59 2.89
CA ILE A 158 9.13 0.98 3.39
C ILE A 158 10.17 2.08 3.47
N VAL A 159 10.91 2.13 4.58
CA VAL A 159 12.09 2.97 4.74
C VAL A 159 13.26 2.07 5.09
N MET A 160 14.35 2.25 4.36
CA MET A 160 15.61 1.54 4.58
C MET A 160 16.75 2.55 4.53
N HIS A 161 17.41 2.76 5.66
CA HIS A 161 18.60 3.58 5.72
C HIS A 161 19.76 2.93 4.95
N PHE A 162 20.68 3.74 4.44
CA PHE A 162 21.81 3.30 3.62
C PHE A 162 22.71 2.32 4.36
N ASP A 163 22.91 2.47 5.68
CA ASP A 163 23.66 1.50 6.46
C ASP A 163 22.94 0.14 6.56
N ALA A 164 21.61 0.15 6.66
CA ALA A 164 20.81 -1.06 6.61
C ALA A 164 20.85 -1.71 5.21
N LEU A 165 20.84 -0.91 4.15
CA LEU A 165 20.99 -1.37 2.77
C LEU A 165 22.36 -2.01 2.53
N ARG A 166 23.44 -1.36 3.00
CA ARG A 166 24.80 -1.91 2.95
C ARG A 166 24.90 -3.22 3.74
N ALA A 167 24.31 -3.27 4.94
CA ALA A 167 24.29 -4.48 5.74
C ALA A 167 23.51 -5.62 5.06
N LEU A 168 22.39 -5.30 4.38
CA LEU A 168 21.58 -6.28 3.66
C LEU A 168 22.31 -6.89 2.46
N TYR A 169 23.10 -6.10 1.73
CA TYR A 169 23.87 -6.57 0.57
C TYR A 169 25.28 -7.05 0.92
N ALA A 170 25.83 -6.68 2.07
CA ALA A 170 27.18 -7.04 2.48
C ALA A 170 28.24 -6.75 1.39
N ASP A 171 28.93 -7.77 0.87
CA ASP A 171 29.92 -7.65 -0.21
C ASP A 171 29.30 -7.51 -1.62
N LYS A 172 27.97 -7.55 -1.72
CA LYS A 172 27.19 -7.53 -2.97
C LYS A 172 26.61 -6.16 -3.33
N VAL A 173 27.12 -5.06 -2.78
CA VAL A 173 26.65 -3.71 -3.13
C VAL A 173 26.69 -3.46 -4.64
N HIS A 174 27.62 -4.09 -5.36
CA HIS A 174 27.72 -4.03 -6.83
C HIS A 174 26.56 -4.69 -7.60
N ASP A 175 25.72 -5.48 -6.92
CA ASP A 175 24.50 -6.07 -7.50
C ASP A 175 23.29 -5.10 -7.44
N LEU A 176 23.44 -3.95 -6.78
CA LEU A 176 22.40 -2.92 -6.77
C LEU A 176 22.31 -2.19 -8.11
N PRO A 177 21.16 -1.57 -8.43
CA PRO A 177 21.08 -0.60 -9.53
C PRO A 177 22.18 0.46 -9.44
N ALA A 178 22.77 0.83 -10.59
CA ALA A 178 23.95 1.71 -10.65
C ALA A 178 23.77 3.03 -9.88
N LEU A 179 22.56 3.61 -9.90
CA LEU A 179 22.26 4.82 -9.16
C LEU A 179 22.36 4.62 -7.63
N LEU A 180 21.93 3.46 -7.11
CA LEU A 180 22.03 3.17 -5.68
C LEU A 180 23.48 2.94 -5.27
N GLN A 181 24.31 2.37 -6.15
CA GLN A 181 25.75 2.27 -5.92
C GLN A 181 26.38 3.67 -5.77
N ASP A 182 26.12 4.55 -6.74
CA ASP A 182 26.63 5.94 -6.74
C ASP A 182 26.17 6.72 -5.49
N VAL A 183 24.90 6.61 -5.12
CA VAL A 183 24.36 7.22 -3.89
C VAL A 183 25.08 6.70 -2.64
N LEU A 184 25.30 5.40 -2.54
CA LEU A 184 26.00 4.79 -1.39
C LEU A 184 27.48 5.19 -1.32
N GLU A 185 28.08 5.61 -2.43
CA GLU A 185 29.44 6.17 -2.50
C GLU A 185 29.47 7.70 -2.28
N GLY A 186 28.30 8.34 -2.15
CA GLY A 186 28.17 9.77 -1.86
C GLY A 186 27.94 10.67 -3.09
N GLY A 187 27.63 10.10 -4.25
CA GLY A 187 27.42 10.83 -5.51
C GLY A 187 26.13 11.66 -5.57
N ALA A 188 25.12 11.33 -4.75
CA ALA A 188 23.84 12.06 -4.74
C ALA A 188 23.79 13.15 -3.66
N HIS A 189 23.37 14.34 -4.05
CA HIS A 189 23.24 15.51 -3.16
C HIS A 189 21.81 16.06 -3.07
N SER A 190 20.87 15.47 -3.81
CA SER A 190 19.47 15.91 -3.82
C SER A 190 18.53 14.72 -3.69
N THR A 191 17.39 14.97 -3.05
CA THR A 191 16.29 14.01 -2.99
C THR A 191 15.70 13.81 -4.37
N ASN A 192 15.59 12.55 -4.79
CA ASN A 192 15.05 12.18 -6.09
C ASN A 192 14.00 11.07 -5.93
N GLY A 193 12.99 11.07 -6.78
CA GLY A 193 11.94 10.06 -6.77
C GLY A 193 11.55 9.61 -8.17
N TRP A 194 11.20 8.33 -8.29
CA TRP A 194 10.86 7.68 -9.54
C TRP A 194 9.53 6.94 -9.41
N ALA A 195 8.64 7.16 -10.37
CA ALA A 195 7.48 6.31 -10.54
C ALA A 195 7.92 4.97 -11.14
N LEU A 196 7.64 3.88 -10.43
CA LEU A 196 7.99 2.54 -10.87
C LEU A 196 6.86 1.94 -11.73
N PRO A 197 7.18 1.10 -12.73
CA PRO A 197 6.23 0.20 -13.33
C PRO A 197 5.54 -0.64 -12.25
N LEU A 198 4.21 -0.59 -12.22
CA LEU A 198 3.43 -1.27 -11.19
C LEU A 198 3.27 -2.76 -11.53
N SER A 199 4.23 -3.59 -11.14
CA SER A 199 4.18 -5.02 -11.46
C SER A 199 3.02 -5.74 -10.74
N ALA A 200 2.63 -6.90 -11.28
CA ALA A 200 1.61 -7.74 -10.69
C ALA A 200 2.03 -8.24 -9.30
N GLU A 201 3.32 -8.50 -9.12
CA GLU A 201 3.93 -9.00 -7.89
C GLU A 201 3.89 -7.93 -6.79
N LEU A 202 4.19 -6.67 -7.11
CA LEU A 202 4.04 -5.56 -6.18
C LEU A 202 2.58 -5.43 -5.73
N LEU A 203 1.63 -5.47 -6.67
CA LEU A 203 0.21 -5.38 -6.33
C LEU A 203 -0.29 -6.56 -5.50
N ARG A 204 0.20 -7.77 -5.77
CA ARG A 204 -0.10 -8.94 -4.94
C ARG A 204 0.46 -8.76 -3.53
N CYS A 205 1.70 -8.30 -3.37
CA CYS A 205 2.26 -8.02 -2.05
C CYS A 205 1.41 -7.00 -1.27
N LEU A 206 0.95 -5.95 -1.94
CA LEU A 206 0.04 -4.97 -1.35
C LEU A 206 -1.28 -5.60 -0.90
N GLY A 207 -1.90 -6.43 -1.75
CA GLY A 207 -3.12 -7.17 -1.41
C GLY A 207 -2.93 -8.14 -0.25
N ASP A 208 -1.83 -8.89 -0.24
CA ASP A 208 -1.47 -9.84 0.81
C ASP A 208 -1.34 -9.12 2.16
N VAL A 209 -0.64 -7.98 2.22
CA VAL A 209 -0.50 -7.18 3.44
C VAL A 209 -1.85 -6.64 3.93
N GLN A 210 -2.70 -6.16 3.00
CA GLN A 210 -4.02 -5.61 3.31
C GLN A 210 -4.99 -6.64 3.89
N THR A 211 -4.92 -7.88 3.42
CA THR A 211 -5.93 -8.91 3.70
C THR A 211 -5.45 -9.98 4.67
N CYS A 212 -4.16 -10.00 5.01
CA CYS A 212 -3.59 -11.06 5.84
C CYS A 212 -4.16 -11.05 7.27
N PRO A 213 -4.74 -12.18 7.72
CA PRO A 213 -5.41 -12.31 9.01
C PRO A 213 -4.47 -12.71 10.15
N LEU A 214 -3.16 -12.84 9.87
CA LEU A 214 -2.20 -13.23 10.90
C LEU A 214 -2.10 -12.13 11.96
N GLU A 215 -1.88 -12.56 13.19
CA GLU A 215 -1.76 -11.69 14.36
C GLU A 215 -0.46 -11.95 15.13
N GLY A 216 -0.11 -11.04 16.04
CA GLY A 216 1.06 -11.17 16.91
C GLY A 216 2.38 -11.36 16.16
N HIS A 217 3.24 -12.25 16.69
CA HIS A 217 4.55 -12.51 16.09
C HIS A 217 4.47 -13.08 14.66
N ARG A 218 3.40 -13.83 14.31
CA ARG A 218 3.22 -14.36 12.95
C ARG A 218 2.96 -13.23 11.94
N ARG A 219 2.17 -12.21 12.33
CA ARG A 219 1.99 -10.99 11.52
C ARG A 219 3.32 -10.27 11.34
N CYS A 220 4.10 -10.15 12.41
CA CYS A 220 5.43 -9.54 12.35
C CYS A 220 6.32 -10.25 11.32
N LEU A 221 6.50 -11.57 11.42
CA LEU A 221 7.30 -12.36 10.47
C LEU A 221 6.79 -12.23 9.03
N PHE A 222 5.47 -12.29 8.83
CA PHE A 222 4.85 -12.11 7.53
C PHE A 222 5.14 -10.72 6.93
N LEU A 223 5.02 -9.66 7.72
CA LEU A 223 5.34 -8.31 7.27
C LEU A 223 6.82 -8.20 6.89
N LYS A 224 7.73 -8.76 7.70
CA LYS A 224 9.17 -8.80 7.37
C LYS A 224 9.42 -9.52 6.04
N SER A 225 8.79 -10.68 5.81
CA SER A 225 8.94 -11.39 4.53
C SER A 225 8.41 -10.57 3.35
N LYS A 226 7.26 -9.90 3.52
CA LYS A 226 6.66 -9.07 2.47
C LYS A 226 7.51 -7.84 2.18
N THR A 227 8.18 -7.27 3.17
CA THR A 227 9.10 -6.15 2.94
C THR A 227 10.26 -6.54 2.03
N ILE A 228 10.87 -7.71 2.26
CA ILE A 228 11.95 -8.21 1.39
C ILE A 228 11.42 -8.49 -0.03
N GLU A 229 10.26 -9.15 -0.14
CA GLU A 229 9.61 -9.44 -1.43
C GLU A 229 9.30 -8.15 -2.22
N ILE A 230 8.72 -7.15 -1.57
CA ILE A 230 8.42 -5.83 -2.17
C ILE A 230 9.72 -5.14 -2.60
N PHE A 231 10.74 -5.17 -1.76
CA PHE A 231 12.04 -4.56 -2.06
C PHE A 231 12.66 -5.16 -3.34
N CYS A 232 12.70 -6.49 -3.46
CA CYS A 232 13.21 -7.16 -4.67
C CYS A 232 12.44 -6.73 -5.93
N HIS A 233 11.11 -6.74 -5.90
CA HIS A 233 10.32 -6.34 -7.07
C HIS A 233 10.40 -4.84 -7.37
N ALA A 234 10.59 -4.00 -6.36
CA ALA A 234 10.78 -2.57 -6.55
C ALA A 234 12.11 -2.27 -7.25
N LEU A 235 13.20 -2.94 -6.87
CA LEU A 235 14.48 -2.81 -7.57
C LEU A 235 14.42 -3.34 -9.01
N GLU A 236 13.79 -4.49 -9.22
CA GLU A 236 13.59 -5.03 -10.58
C GLU A 236 12.75 -4.07 -11.44
N ALA A 237 11.71 -3.45 -10.88
CA ALA A 237 10.91 -2.45 -11.57
C ALA A 237 11.72 -1.17 -11.84
N PHE A 238 12.59 -0.78 -10.90
CA PHE A 238 13.48 0.37 -11.04
C PHE A 238 14.44 0.20 -12.22
N ASP A 239 15.09 -0.97 -12.35
CA ASP A 239 15.95 -1.28 -13.50
C ASP A 239 15.22 -1.24 -14.84
N LYS A 240 13.92 -1.59 -14.85
CA LYS A 240 13.08 -1.60 -16.06
C LYS A 240 12.47 -0.23 -16.39
N SER A 241 12.67 0.78 -15.56
CA SER A 241 11.94 2.07 -15.63
C SER A 241 12.24 2.92 -16.86
N ASP A 242 13.18 2.52 -17.71
CA ASP A 242 13.44 3.13 -19.03
C ASP A 242 12.29 2.98 -20.06
N CYS A 243 11.20 2.25 -19.74
CA CYS A 243 10.07 2.03 -20.68
C CYS A 243 8.77 2.78 -20.31
N LEU A 244 8.67 4.05 -20.70
CA LEU A 244 7.53 4.95 -20.42
C LEU A 244 6.15 4.48 -20.96
N GLN A 245 6.08 3.53 -21.90
CA GLN A 245 4.80 3.04 -22.44
C GLN A 245 4.20 1.85 -21.67
N SER A 246 5.04 1.02 -21.04
CA SER A 246 4.59 -0.16 -20.27
C SER A 246 3.84 0.24 -18.98
N THR A 247 4.16 1.40 -18.43
CA THR A 247 3.63 1.89 -17.15
C THR A 247 2.15 2.31 -17.23
N ARG A 248 1.71 2.96 -18.31
CA ARG A 248 0.32 3.45 -18.45
C ARG A 248 -0.70 2.32 -18.57
N PHE A 249 -0.43 1.33 -19.42
CA PHE A 249 -1.33 0.19 -19.60
C PHE A 249 -1.47 -0.61 -18.30
N THR A 250 -0.35 -0.87 -17.64
CA THR A 250 -0.31 -1.59 -16.37
C THR A 250 -1.04 -0.82 -15.26
N LYS A 251 -0.88 0.50 -15.18
CA LYS A 251 -1.60 1.36 -14.22
C LYS A 251 -3.11 1.35 -14.46
N SER A 252 -3.56 1.44 -15.72
CA SER A 252 -4.98 1.40 -16.09
C SER A 252 -5.62 0.05 -15.74
N MET A 253 -4.97 -1.06 -16.11
CA MET A 253 -5.42 -2.41 -15.75
C MET A 253 -5.50 -2.57 -14.22
N ALA A 254 -4.47 -2.19 -13.49
CA ALA A 254 -4.43 -2.28 -12.04
C ALA A 254 -5.54 -1.46 -11.38
N ARG A 255 -5.78 -0.23 -11.85
CA ARG A 255 -6.87 0.62 -11.38
C ARG A 255 -8.23 -0.04 -11.59
N GLY A 256 -8.46 -0.61 -12.77
CA GLY A 256 -9.69 -1.35 -13.07
C GLY A 256 -9.89 -2.55 -12.16
N VAL A 257 -8.86 -3.37 -11.97
CA VAL A 257 -8.92 -4.56 -11.08
C VAL A 257 -9.21 -4.15 -9.63
N LEU A 258 -8.52 -3.14 -9.11
CA LEU A 258 -8.75 -2.66 -7.74
C LEU A 258 -10.12 -2.00 -7.57
N LYS A 259 -10.65 -1.33 -8.61
CA LYS A 259 -12.02 -0.81 -8.60
C LYS A 259 -13.04 -1.95 -8.58
N ALA A 260 -12.89 -2.94 -9.45
CA ALA A 260 -13.73 -4.13 -9.48
C ALA A 260 -13.69 -4.91 -8.16
N ARG A 261 -12.51 -5.05 -7.54
CA ARG A 261 -12.35 -5.67 -6.23
C ARG A 261 -13.25 -5.00 -5.19
N ARG A 262 -13.15 -3.67 -5.04
CA ARG A 262 -13.98 -2.90 -4.08
C ARG A 262 -15.46 -3.04 -4.38
N PHE A 263 -15.84 -3.03 -5.67
CA PHE A 263 -17.22 -3.23 -6.07
C PHE A 263 -17.74 -4.61 -5.65
N LEU A 264 -16.95 -5.67 -5.85
CA LEU A 264 -17.30 -7.02 -5.45
C LEU A 264 -17.37 -7.18 -3.93
N GLU A 265 -16.44 -6.59 -3.18
CA GLU A 265 -16.48 -6.58 -1.70
C GLU A 265 -17.83 -6.04 -1.17
N GLN A 266 -18.47 -5.12 -1.91
CA GLN A 266 -19.77 -4.54 -1.55
C GLN A 266 -20.97 -5.30 -2.13
N ASN A 267 -20.80 -6.07 -3.21
CA ASN A 267 -21.89 -6.66 -4.00
C ASN A 267 -21.79 -8.19 -4.18
N PHE A 268 -20.94 -8.90 -3.42
CA PHE A 268 -20.67 -10.34 -3.62
C PHE A 268 -21.88 -11.28 -3.44
N ILE A 269 -22.95 -10.83 -2.77
CA ILE A 269 -24.19 -11.59 -2.61
C ILE A 269 -24.85 -11.78 -3.98
N SER A 270 -24.96 -10.70 -4.76
CA SER A 270 -25.53 -10.68 -6.10
C SER A 270 -24.57 -9.92 -7.05
N PRO A 271 -23.44 -10.54 -7.43
CA PRO A 271 -22.44 -9.88 -8.24
C PRO A 271 -22.99 -9.67 -9.67
N PRO A 272 -22.58 -8.59 -10.36
CA PRO A 272 -22.93 -8.35 -11.74
C PRO A 272 -22.26 -9.38 -12.68
N SER A 273 -22.67 -9.38 -13.95
CA SER A 273 -21.95 -10.11 -15.00
C SER A 273 -20.51 -9.60 -15.15
N LEU A 274 -19.63 -10.39 -15.80
CA LEU A 274 -18.26 -9.95 -16.05
C LEU A 274 -18.20 -8.73 -16.97
N GLU A 275 -19.14 -8.62 -17.91
CA GLU A 275 -19.30 -7.49 -18.82
C GLU A 275 -19.65 -6.22 -18.06
N GLU A 276 -20.65 -6.28 -17.18
CA GLU A 276 -21.07 -5.15 -16.33
C GLU A 276 -19.96 -4.76 -15.33
N LEU A 277 -19.31 -5.74 -14.70
CA LEU A 277 -18.19 -5.48 -13.79
C LEU A 277 -17.02 -4.80 -14.50
N ALA A 278 -16.69 -5.22 -15.72
CA ALA A 278 -15.63 -4.64 -16.51
C ALA A 278 -15.98 -3.20 -16.94
N ALA A 279 -17.23 -2.97 -17.35
CA ALA A 279 -17.74 -1.64 -17.65
C ALA A 279 -17.67 -0.70 -16.44
N GLU A 280 -18.13 -1.17 -15.26
CA GLU A 280 -18.00 -0.43 -14.01
C GLU A 280 -16.53 -0.15 -13.67
N ALA A 281 -15.64 -1.12 -13.88
CA ALA A 281 -14.21 -0.97 -13.64
C ALA A 281 -13.47 -0.08 -14.65
N GLY A 282 -14.11 0.29 -15.77
CA GLY A 282 -13.48 1.07 -16.84
C GLY A 282 -12.41 0.32 -17.63
N VAL A 283 -12.52 -1.02 -17.74
CA VAL A 283 -11.58 -1.88 -18.49
C VAL A 283 -12.33 -2.90 -19.35
N SER A 284 -11.65 -3.53 -20.31
CA SER A 284 -12.26 -4.64 -21.07
C SER A 284 -12.43 -5.90 -20.19
N ARG A 285 -13.38 -6.77 -20.55
CA ARG A 285 -13.55 -8.08 -19.90
C ARG A 285 -12.25 -8.91 -19.88
N SER A 286 -11.49 -8.89 -20.98
CA SER A 286 -10.22 -9.62 -21.09
C SER A 286 -9.16 -9.05 -20.13
N THR A 287 -9.03 -7.72 -20.11
CA THR A 287 -8.14 -6.99 -19.21
C THR A 287 -8.48 -7.26 -17.74
N LEU A 288 -9.78 -7.26 -17.40
CA LEU A 288 -10.25 -7.58 -16.06
C LEU A 288 -9.85 -9.00 -15.63
N CYS A 289 -10.19 -10.00 -16.45
CA CYS A 289 -9.90 -11.41 -16.13
C CYS A 289 -8.39 -11.69 -16.04
N THR A 290 -7.60 -11.09 -16.93
CA THR A 290 -6.14 -11.20 -16.92
C THR A 290 -5.57 -10.55 -15.68
N GLY A 291 -5.99 -9.31 -15.40
CA GLY A 291 -5.55 -8.55 -14.25
C GLY A 291 -5.91 -9.20 -12.92
N PHE A 292 -7.10 -9.81 -12.76
CA PHE A 292 -7.46 -10.57 -11.55
C PHE A 292 -6.48 -11.71 -11.27
N ARG A 293 -6.13 -12.51 -12.29
CA ARG A 293 -5.18 -13.62 -12.13
C ARG A 293 -3.79 -13.13 -11.79
N GLN A 294 -3.34 -12.06 -12.44
CA GLN A 294 -2.00 -11.51 -12.23
C GLN A 294 -1.88 -10.82 -10.85
N ILE A 295 -2.83 -9.96 -10.52
CA ILE A 295 -2.76 -9.05 -9.37
C ILE A 295 -3.29 -9.70 -8.09
N LEU A 296 -4.37 -10.46 -8.18
CA LEU A 296 -5.01 -11.10 -7.03
C LEU A 296 -4.71 -12.60 -6.94
N GLY A 297 -3.95 -13.15 -7.89
CA GLY A 297 -3.58 -14.58 -7.92
C GLY A 297 -4.73 -15.53 -8.24
N GLN A 298 -5.92 -15.02 -8.58
CA GLN A 298 -7.12 -15.84 -8.72
C GLN A 298 -8.10 -15.28 -9.76
N SER A 299 -9.08 -16.08 -10.18
CA SER A 299 -10.12 -15.60 -11.09
C SER A 299 -11.16 -14.73 -10.37
N VAL A 300 -11.92 -13.93 -11.11
CA VAL A 300 -13.04 -13.14 -10.57
C VAL A 300 -14.05 -14.02 -9.81
N TYR A 301 -14.38 -15.20 -10.36
CA TYR A 301 -15.34 -16.11 -9.75
C TYR A 301 -14.81 -16.80 -8.48
N ASP A 302 -13.50 -17.10 -8.45
CA ASP A 302 -12.88 -17.63 -7.24
C ASP A 302 -12.84 -16.55 -6.15
N TYR A 303 -12.53 -15.31 -6.51
CA TYR A 303 -12.55 -14.18 -5.56
C TYR A 303 -13.92 -13.96 -4.93
N ILE A 304 -15.00 -14.00 -5.72
CA ILE A 304 -16.37 -13.94 -5.21
C ILE A 304 -16.67 -15.11 -4.27
N ARG A 305 -16.20 -16.31 -4.61
CA ARG A 305 -16.39 -17.50 -3.78
C ARG A 305 -15.70 -17.34 -2.43
N ASP A 306 -14.47 -16.83 -2.43
CA ASP A 306 -13.70 -16.57 -1.21
C ASP A 306 -14.40 -15.53 -0.33
N LEU A 307 -14.88 -14.42 -0.90
CA LEU A 307 -15.68 -13.43 -0.15
C LEU A 307 -16.90 -14.06 0.52
N ARG A 308 -17.62 -14.93 -0.21
CA ARG A 308 -18.78 -15.66 0.33
C ARG A 308 -18.38 -16.60 1.45
N MET A 309 -17.28 -17.33 1.32
CA MET A 309 -16.80 -18.28 2.32
C MET A 309 -16.30 -17.57 3.58
N GLN A 310 -15.55 -16.48 3.44
CA GLN A 310 -15.14 -15.64 4.56
C GLN A 310 -16.34 -15.12 5.34
N ARG A 311 -17.37 -14.60 4.64
CA ARG A 311 -18.61 -14.15 5.29
C ARG A 311 -19.38 -15.29 5.93
N ALA A 312 -19.41 -16.46 5.29
CA ALA A 312 -20.07 -17.64 5.82
C ALA A 312 -19.43 -18.13 7.11
N LEU A 313 -18.09 -18.18 7.17
CA LEU A 313 -17.37 -18.57 8.37
C LEU A 313 -17.76 -17.67 9.54
N LEU A 314 -17.71 -16.34 9.33
CA LEU A 314 -18.08 -15.36 10.35
C LEU A 314 -19.51 -15.56 10.86
N LEU A 315 -20.49 -15.72 9.95
CA LEU A 315 -21.88 -15.97 10.34
C LEU A 315 -22.07 -17.32 11.05
N LEU A 316 -21.32 -18.35 10.68
CA LEU A 316 -21.38 -19.67 11.31
C LEU A 316 -20.77 -19.68 12.71
N THR A 317 -19.75 -18.86 12.95
CA THR A 317 -19.00 -18.83 14.22
C THR A 317 -19.57 -17.84 15.22
N GLU A 318 -20.16 -16.73 14.77
CA GLU A 318 -20.63 -15.64 15.63
C GLU A 318 -22.15 -15.67 15.88
N ARG A 319 -22.93 -16.39 15.05
CA ARG A 319 -24.40 -16.37 15.11
C ARG A 319 -24.98 -17.78 15.10
N ASP A 320 -26.16 -17.90 15.69
CA ASP A 320 -26.94 -19.14 15.72
C ASP A 320 -27.99 -19.23 14.60
N ASP A 321 -27.89 -18.35 13.59
CA ASP A 321 -28.79 -18.28 12.45
C ASP A 321 -28.98 -19.67 11.79
N PRO A 322 -30.21 -20.03 11.35
CA PRO A 322 -30.44 -21.26 10.59
C PRO A 322 -29.57 -21.34 9.33
N LEU A 323 -29.07 -22.54 9.01
CA LEU A 323 -28.14 -22.75 7.90
C LEU A 323 -28.67 -22.24 6.54
N ILE A 324 -29.98 -22.36 6.33
CA ILE A 324 -30.67 -21.83 5.15
C ILE A 324 -30.58 -20.31 5.05
N GLN A 325 -30.70 -19.59 6.17
CA GLN A 325 -30.58 -18.13 6.20
C GLN A 325 -29.15 -17.69 5.91
N ILE A 326 -28.16 -18.40 6.47
CA ILE A 326 -26.74 -18.13 6.20
C ILE A 326 -26.44 -18.35 4.70
N ALA A 327 -26.94 -19.44 4.11
CA ALA A 327 -26.75 -19.71 2.68
C ALA A 327 -27.27 -18.56 1.80
N TYR A 328 -28.48 -18.05 2.07
CA TYR A 328 -29.03 -16.91 1.34
C TYR A 328 -28.26 -15.62 1.61
N ALA A 329 -27.88 -15.36 2.86
CA ALA A 329 -27.14 -14.17 3.25
C ALA A 329 -25.76 -14.07 2.59
N VAL A 330 -25.17 -15.20 2.19
CA VAL A 330 -23.90 -15.24 1.44
C VAL A 330 -24.08 -15.50 -0.06
N GLY A 331 -25.30 -15.38 -0.59
CA GLY A 331 -25.55 -15.41 -2.05
C GLY A 331 -25.67 -16.79 -2.67
N TYR A 332 -26.00 -17.83 -1.90
CA TYR A 332 -26.33 -19.17 -2.42
C TYR A 332 -27.84 -19.39 -2.49
N ILE A 333 -28.36 -19.68 -3.68
CA ILE A 333 -29.79 -19.98 -3.91
C ILE A 333 -30.19 -21.34 -3.31
N ARG A 334 -29.25 -22.28 -3.17
CA ARG A 334 -29.53 -23.62 -2.63
C ARG A 334 -28.64 -23.93 -1.42
N PRO A 335 -29.21 -24.25 -0.24
CA PRO A 335 -28.43 -24.61 0.95
C PRO A 335 -27.51 -25.83 0.77
N SER A 336 -27.86 -26.77 -0.11
CA SER A 336 -27.00 -27.91 -0.44
C SER A 336 -25.74 -27.49 -1.20
N SER A 337 -25.86 -26.53 -2.13
CA SER A 337 -24.71 -25.97 -2.85
C SER A 337 -23.80 -25.17 -1.91
N PHE A 338 -24.39 -24.46 -0.96
CA PHE A 338 -23.64 -23.77 0.11
C PHE A 338 -22.84 -24.77 0.97
N SER A 339 -23.50 -25.80 1.49
CA SER A 339 -22.86 -26.80 2.36
C SER A 339 -21.69 -27.50 1.68
N ALA A 340 -21.86 -27.86 0.39
CA ALA A 340 -20.77 -28.45 -0.41
C ALA A 340 -19.63 -27.45 -0.66
N ALA A 341 -19.92 -26.16 -0.84
CA ALA A 341 -18.88 -25.14 -0.99
C ALA A 341 -18.08 -24.94 0.29
N VAL A 342 -18.76 -24.87 1.45
CA VAL A 342 -18.13 -24.79 2.78
C VAL A 342 -17.21 -25.99 3.02
N GLN A 343 -17.70 -27.21 2.79
CA GLN A 343 -16.89 -28.42 2.94
C GLN A 343 -15.65 -28.40 2.05
N ARG A 344 -15.78 -28.00 0.78
CA ARG A 344 -14.63 -27.93 -0.13
C ARG A 344 -13.62 -26.85 0.27
N HIS A 345 -14.09 -25.71 0.77
CA HIS A 345 -13.24 -24.57 1.07
C HIS A 345 -12.53 -24.71 2.43
N PHE A 346 -13.23 -25.20 3.46
CA PHE A 346 -12.69 -25.30 4.82
C PHE A 346 -12.29 -26.72 5.24
N GLY A 347 -12.59 -27.73 4.43
CA GLY A 347 -12.40 -29.14 4.80
C GLY A 347 -13.30 -29.63 5.93
N ALA A 348 -14.34 -28.86 6.30
CA ALA A 348 -15.27 -29.16 7.37
C ALA A 348 -16.69 -28.70 7.02
N THR A 349 -17.70 -29.39 7.56
CA THR A 349 -19.10 -29.08 7.29
C THR A 349 -19.52 -27.82 8.05
N PRO A 350 -20.59 -27.12 7.63
CA PRO A 350 -21.11 -25.98 8.39
C PRO A 350 -21.39 -26.29 9.87
N SER A 351 -21.88 -27.50 10.17
CA SER A 351 -22.16 -27.94 11.55
C SER A 351 -20.88 -28.16 12.35
N GLU A 352 -19.86 -28.77 11.74
CA GLU A 352 -18.56 -28.97 12.38
C GLU A 352 -17.87 -27.64 12.69
N LEU A 353 -17.93 -26.67 11.76
CA LEU A 353 -17.37 -25.33 11.99
C LEU A 353 -18.05 -24.60 13.15
N ARG A 354 -19.38 -24.69 13.25
CA ARG A 354 -20.15 -24.14 14.37
C ARG A 354 -19.83 -24.81 15.70
N GLN A 355 -19.59 -26.13 15.70
CA GLN A 355 -19.21 -26.84 16.92
C GLN A 355 -17.80 -26.45 17.38
N ARG A 356 -16.85 -26.31 16.45
CA ARG A 356 -15.46 -25.93 16.74
C ARG A 356 -15.34 -24.55 17.39
N SER A 357 -16.13 -23.57 16.95
CA SER A 357 -16.11 -22.23 17.57
C SER A 357 -16.63 -22.27 19.01
N ARG A 358 -17.69 -23.04 19.28
CA ARG A 358 -18.27 -23.17 20.62
C ARG A 358 -17.35 -23.86 21.63
N SER A 359 -16.52 -24.82 21.18
CA SER A 359 -15.54 -25.48 22.03
C SER A 359 -14.28 -24.64 22.32
N SER A 360 -14.04 -23.56 21.56
CA SER A 360 -12.88 -22.68 21.77
C SER A 360 -13.19 -21.45 22.65
N SER A 361 -14.47 -21.25 22.98
CA SER A 361 -14.98 -20.17 23.84
C SER A 361 -15.41 -20.66 25.24
N ALA A 362 -15.16 -21.94 25.54
CA ALA A 362 -15.33 -22.59 26.84
C ALA A 362 -13.95 -22.99 27.37
#